data_AF-K0ESG9-F1
#
_entry.id   AF-K0ESG9-F1
#
_cell.length_a   1.000
_cell.length_b   1.000
_cell.length_c   1.000
_cell.angle_alpha   90.00
_cell.angle_beta   90.00
_cell.angle_gamma   90.00
#
_symmetry.space_group_name_H-M   'P 1'
#
loop_
_entity.id
_entity.type
_entity.pdbx_description
1 polymer ?
#
loop_
_entity_poly.entity_id
_entity_poly.type
_entity_poly.pdbx_seq_one_letter_code
_entity_poly.pdbx_strand_id
1 'polypeptide(L)'
;MVVSWQSAHAVDGHALLLGATGTVRSDRDLVFYNAPRHISQAVTIDQEPAPRTARLSVSLPRTEAAVQRIVIGGSVDEGTFGDITGLTLTIHDANGPMTEFAIEDADPVTALMFGEFYRRDGQWRFRAIAQGWSTGLSGLVTEFGVSVDEPADGARGAESAVGRRPPREPAVSPLPERLPRDSATGRPGRADRLDEPEHQLDEPEHQLDQPEHQLNRPEHHRGGTERTDVRTHPPVPDTAIRTRTGRPVDLARRPAETAPPPPPPDPERADWYPDPENSARLRWWDGTEWTSATHRRRPPDERHCARCGNPRRRRLFRGLVPCEPCTAETEEFLVHWHSQAWRVLTTHGPRGPEWAALWASLRYQRIDENAGRAALHDAALSYVERLVAFTFADGEVEEGELAAFEHAVAELLLSGPLIEDLRRRMHRGRSLSRLRAGDLPVVRTPGLHLDPEEKVHLDLPAIHVRQLARGPRLTEGRLIVSNKKLRFVGDGTGVELPWSRVVSVHTEQNTVVLAATSARGGAGFTVNDPDHVAAALEGALRVAKRLVLTPGQRDTRSIPQEVKAEVWQRDGGKCVECGDSHYLEFDHIIPLSRGGATSAANLQILCRSCNRAKGARI
;
A
#
# COMPACT_ATOMS: atom_id res chain seq x y z
N MET A 1 -14.65 3.21 -24.60
CA MET A 1 -16.07 3.57 -24.62
C MET A 1 -16.39 4.38 -23.38
N VAL A 2 -17.43 5.19 -23.43
CA VAL A 2 -17.88 5.96 -22.27
C VAL A 2 -19.37 5.72 -22.08
N VAL A 3 -19.78 5.38 -20.89
CA VAL A 3 -21.18 5.27 -20.49
C VAL A 3 -21.53 6.52 -19.71
N SER A 4 -22.63 7.18 -20.04
CA SER A 4 -23.11 8.35 -19.29
C SER A 4 -24.60 8.22 -19.02
N TRP A 5 -25.07 8.85 -17.96
CA TRP A 5 -26.49 9.07 -17.77
C TRP A 5 -26.79 10.47 -17.26
N GLN A 6 -28.01 10.88 -17.51
CA GLN A 6 -28.60 12.11 -17.02
C GLN A 6 -29.96 11.79 -16.41
N SER A 7 -30.32 12.47 -15.33
CA SER A 7 -31.65 12.32 -14.72
C SER A 7 -32.09 13.59 -13.97
N ALA A 8 -33.31 13.60 -13.43
CA ALA A 8 -33.78 14.69 -12.58
C ALA A 8 -33.05 14.76 -11.21
N HIS A 9 -32.48 13.64 -10.76
CA HIS A 9 -31.82 13.48 -9.45
C HIS A 9 -30.33 13.10 -9.61
N ALA A 10 -29.55 13.26 -8.55
CA ALA A 10 -28.19 12.71 -8.53
C ALA A 10 -28.26 11.19 -8.38
N VAL A 11 -27.49 10.48 -9.19
CA VAL A 11 -27.40 9.01 -9.18
C VAL A 11 -25.93 8.64 -9.21
N ASP A 12 -25.45 8.02 -8.13
CA ASP A 12 -24.06 7.65 -7.97
C ASP A 12 -23.74 6.39 -8.75
N GLY A 13 -22.73 6.47 -9.61
CA GLY A 13 -22.34 5.38 -10.49
C GLY A 13 -21.50 4.33 -9.79
N HIS A 14 -21.72 3.07 -10.16
CA HIS A 14 -20.84 1.96 -9.79
C HIS A 14 -20.69 0.94 -10.92
N ALA A 15 -19.61 0.16 -10.86
CA ALA A 15 -19.36 -0.95 -11.76
C ALA A 15 -18.73 -2.13 -11.05
N LEU A 16 -19.07 -3.36 -11.47
CA LEU A 16 -18.50 -4.61 -10.94
C LEU A 16 -17.86 -5.39 -12.09
N LEU A 17 -16.59 -5.79 -11.93
CA LEU A 17 -15.87 -6.62 -12.89
C LEU A 17 -15.97 -8.09 -12.45
N LEU A 18 -16.63 -8.92 -13.24
CA LEU A 18 -16.95 -10.30 -12.84
C LEU A 18 -16.08 -11.31 -13.58
N GLY A 19 -15.58 -12.29 -12.84
CA GLY A 19 -14.87 -13.45 -13.38
C GLY A 19 -15.81 -14.46 -14.06
N ALA A 20 -15.25 -15.60 -14.44
CA ALA A 20 -16.01 -16.69 -15.08
C ALA A 20 -17.08 -17.31 -14.16
N THR A 21 -16.95 -17.17 -12.84
CA THR A 21 -17.93 -17.62 -11.84
C THR A 21 -19.17 -16.74 -11.78
N GLY A 22 -19.17 -15.57 -12.42
CA GLY A 22 -20.24 -14.58 -12.28
C GLY A 22 -20.14 -13.72 -11.02
N THR A 23 -19.08 -13.86 -10.23
CA THR A 23 -18.78 -13.05 -9.04
C THR A 23 -17.54 -12.21 -9.28
N VAL A 24 -17.32 -11.21 -8.43
CA VAL A 24 -16.03 -10.52 -8.35
C VAL A 24 -14.92 -11.51 -7.99
N ARG A 25 -13.69 -11.23 -8.43
CA ARG A 25 -12.50 -12.01 -8.07
C ARG A 25 -11.97 -11.58 -6.69
N SER A 26 -12.24 -10.34 -6.32
CA SER A 26 -12.00 -9.72 -5.02
C SER A 26 -12.81 -8.42 -4.92
N ASP A 27 -12.94 -7.84 -3.73
CA ASP A 27 -13.64 -6.55 -3.54
C ASP A 27 -13.07 -5.42 -4.42
N ARG A 28 -11.82 -5.53 -4.90
CA ARG A 28 -11.18 -4.59 -5.83
C ARG A 28 -11.80 -4.52 -7.23
N ASP A 29 -12.63 -5.49 -7.59
CA ASP A 29 -13.38 -5.47 -8.84
C ASP A 29 -14.64 -4.58 -8.76
N LEU A 30 -14.94 -3.98 -7.61
CA LEU A 30 -15.95 -2.93 -7.45
C LEU A 30 -15.33 -1.54 -7.69
N VAL A 31 -15.89 -0.78 -8.62
CA VAL A 31 -15.55 0.61 -8.92
C VAL A 31 -16.74 1.48 -8.54
N PHE A 32 -16.55 2.49 -7.70
CA PHE A 32 -17.59 3.38 -7.17
C PHE A 32 -16.96 4.70 -6.70
N TYR A 33 -17.72 5.63 -6.12
CA TYR A 33 -17.21 6.97 -5.79
C TYR A 33 -15.96 6.95 -4.87
N ASN A 34 -15.86 6.02 -3.90
CA ASN A 34 -14.65 5.90 -3.06
C ASN A 34 -13.54 5.03 -3.66
N ALA A 35 -13.78 4.37 -4.80
CA ALA A 35 -12.77 3.62 -5.54
C ALA A 35 -12.99 3.87 -7.04
N PRO A 36 -12.69 5.09 -7.53
CA PRO A 36 -13.20 5.57 -8.81
C PRO A 36 -12.51 4.93 -10.01
N ARG A 37 -11.53 4.04 -9.81
CA ARG A 37 -10.74 3.42 -10.86
C ARG A 37 -10.46 1.95 -10.53
N HIS A 38 -10.73 1.06 -11.48
CA HIS A 38 -10.26 -0.31 -11.39
C HIS A 38 -8.73 -0.39 -11.51
N ILE A 39 -8.07 -1.35 -10.85
CA ILE A 39 -6.60 -1.49 -10.84
C ILE A 39 -5.98 -1.64 -12.24
N SER A 40 -6.68 -2.29 -13.17
CA SER A 40 -6.23 -2.40 -14.57
C SER A 40 -6.52 -1.16 -15.43
N GLN A 41 -7.11 -0.11 -14.84
CA GLN A 41 -7.62 1.09 -15.51
C GLN A 41 -8.66 0.78 -16.60
N ALA A 42 -9.24 -0.42 -16.58
CA ALA A 42 -10.27 -0.84 -17.53
C ALA A 42 -11.60 -0.11 -17.31
N VAL A 43 -11.90 0.31 -16.08
CA VAL A 43 -13.09 1.08 -15.73
C VAL A 43 -12.69 2.27 -14.86
N THR A 44 -13.27 3.43 -15.10
CA THR A 44 -13.05 4.66 -14.33
C THR A 44 -14.34 5.48 -14.26
N ILE A 45 -14.70 5.97 -13.08
CA ILE A 45 -15.81 6.91 -12.85
C ILE A 45 -15.26 8.33 -12.93
N ASP A 46 -15.98 9.20 -13.63
CA ASP A 46 -15.78 10.64 -13.60
C ASP A 46 -16.22 11.19 -12.24
N GLN A 47 -15.30 11.83 -11.53
CA GLN A 47 -15.52 12.35 -10.17
C GLN A 47 -16.04 13.79 -10.16
N GLU A 48 -15.98 14.48 -11.30
CA GLU A 48 -16.46 15.85 -11.45
C GLU A 48 -17.48 15.95 -12.59
N PRO A 49 -18.54 15.11 -12.60
CA PRO A 49 -19.54 15.21 -13.64
C PRO A 49 -20.34 16.51 -13.51
N ALA A 50 -20.95 16.95 -14.62
CA ALA A 50 -21.91 18.03 -14.54
C ALA A 50 -23.07 17.65 -13.59
N PRO A 51 -23.72 18.63 -12.91
CA PRO A 51 -24.81 18.33 -12.00
C PRO A 51 -25.90 17.42 -12.63
N ARG A 52 -26.33 16.40 -11.89
CA ARG A 52 -27.33 15.40 -12.32
C ARG A 52 -26.93 14.57 -13.54
N THR A 53 -25.63 14.49 -13.80
CA THR A 53 -25.05 13.56 -14.76
C THR A 53 -24.03 12.69 -14.05
N ALA A 54 -23.73 11.54 -14.62
CA ALA A 54 -22.56 10.76 -14.25
C ALA A 54 -22.00 10.03 -15.47
N ARG A 55 -20.73 9.67 -15.39
CA ARG A 55 -19.96 9.16 -16.52
C ARG A 55 -18.97 8.09 -16.08
N LEU A 56 -18.95 6.96 -16.78
CA LEU A 56 -17.98 5.88 -16.63
C LEU A 56 -17.22 5.65 -17.92
N SER A 57 -15.90 5.73 -17.87
CA SER A 57 -15.02 5.29 -18.95
C SER A 57 -14.76 3.79 -18.85
N VAL A 58 -15.02 3.06 -19.92
CA VAL A 58 -14.79 1.61 -20.03
C VAL A 58 -13.86 1.31 -21.20
N SER A 59 -12.66 0.82 -20.90
CA SER A 59 -11.62 0.41 -21.83
C SER A 59 -11.59 -1.12 -21.96
N LEU A 60 -12.51 -1.65 -22.77
CA LEU A 60 -12.64 -3.08 -23.08
C LEU A 60 -11.33 -3.77 -23.53
N PRO A 61 -10.39 -3.12 -24.25
CA PRO A 61 -9.10 -3.73 -24.60
C PRO A 61 -8.11 -3.86 -23.43
N ARG A 62 -8.28 -3.05 -22.38
CA ARG A 62 -7.44 -3.11 -21.15
C ARG A 62 -7.99 -4.08 -20.13
N THR A 63 -9.23 -4.53 -20.30
CA THR A 63 -9.88 -5.48 -19.41
C THR A 63 -9.15 -6.83 -19.44
N GLU A 64 -8.71 -7.28 -18.28
CA GLU A 64 -7.96 -8.53 -18.12
C GLU A 64 -8.72 -9.73 -18.69
N ALA A 65 -7.98 -10.74 -19.16
CA ALA A 65 -8.55 -11.93 -19.76
C ALA A 65 -9.47 -12.73 -18.81
N ALA A 66 -9.23 -12.63 -17.50
CA ALA A 66 -10.03 -13.29 -16.47
C ALA A 66 -11.44 -12.68 -16.31
N VAL A 67 -11.63 -11.40 -16.67
CA VAL A 67 -12.91 -10.70 -16.53
C VAL A 67 -13.80 -10.99 -17.74
N GLN A 68 -14.97 -11.59 -17.46
CA GLN A 68 -15.94 -12.02 -18.47
C GLN A 68 -17.12 -11.05 -18.62
N ARG A 69 -17.46 -10.32 -17.55
CA ARG A 69 -18.56 -9.34 -17.52
C ARG A 69 -18.14 -8.07 -16.77
N ILE A 70 -18.71 -6.94 -17.16
CA ILE A 70 -18.62 -5.66 -16.44
C ILE A 70 -20.06 -5.17 -16.26
N VAL A 71 -20.57 -5.26 -15.03
CA VAL A 71 -21.88 -4.75 -14.65
C VAL A 71 -21.78 -3.26 -14.37
N ILE A 72 -22.75 -2.47 -14.81
CA ILE A 72 -22.86 -1.03 -14.57
C ILE A 72 -24.20 -0.75 -13.91
N GLY A 73 -24.20 0.03 -12.83
CA GLY A 73 -25.40 0.42 -12.10
C GLY A 73 -25.26 1.77 -11.43
N GLY A 74 -26.31 2.17 -10.72
CA GLY A 74 -26.31 3.35 -9.88
C GLY A 74 -27.07 3.18 -8.57
N SER A 75 -26.81 4.07 -7.63
CA SER A 75 -27.50 4.18 -6.34
C SER A 75 -27.96 5.61 -6.07
N VAL A 76 -28.95 5.76 -5.20
CA VAL A 76 -29.43 7.06 -4.72
C VAL A 76 -29.41 7.12 -3.20
N ASP A 77 -28.99 8.27 -2.68
CA ASP A 77 -28.99 8.55 -1.23
C ASP A 77 -30.37 9.00 -0.73
N GLU A 78 -31.12 9.73 -1.56
CA GLU A 78 -32.44 10.27 -1.23
C GLU A 78 -33.49 9.79 -2.26
N GLY A 79 -34.62 9.27 -1.76
CA GLY A 79 -35.72 8.75 -2.58
C GLY A 79 -35.44 7.36 -3.14
N THR A 80 -36.14 7.01 -4.22
CA THR A 80 -35.98 5.74 -4.94
C THR A 80 -35.86 5.96 -6.44
N PHE A 81 -35.37 4.96 -7.18
CA PHE A 81 -35.35 5.00 -8.65
C PHE A 81 -36.74 5.17 -9.26
N GLY A 82 -37.81 4.76 -8.58
CA GLY A 82 -39.20 5.00 -9.00
C GLY A 82 -39.60 6.48 -8.98
N ASP A 83 -38.88 7.33 -8.23
CA ASP A 83 -39.11 8.78 -8.18
C ASP A 83 -38.33 9.53 -9.28
N ILE A 84 -37.37 8.87 -9.93
CA ILE A 84 -36.46 9.49 -10.90
C ILE A 84 -37.10 9.50 -12.28
N THR A 85 -37.32 10.71 -12.80
CA THR A 85 -37.78 10.89 -14.17
C THR A 85 -36.62 11.20 -15.13
N GLY A 86 -36.75 10.74 -16.38
CA GLY A 86 -35.80 11.06 -17.45
C GLY A 86 -34.44 10.37 -17.36
N LEU A 87 -34.33 9.25 -16.63
CA LEU A 87 -33.07 8.50 -16.56
C LEU A 87 -32.74 7.87 -17.91
N THR A 88 -31.76 8.47 -18.60
CA THR A 88 -31.34 8.03 -19.94
C THR A 88 -29.87 7.62 -19.91
N LEU A 89 -29.58 6.36 -20.26
CA LEU A 89 -28.25 5.80 -20.36
C LEU A 89 -27.74 5.91 -21.81
N THR A 90 -26.63 6.62 -22.03
CA THR A 90 -25.99 6.76 -23.34
C THR A 90 -24.63 6.07 -23.36
N ILE A 91 -24.37 5.24 -24.37
CA ILE A 91 -23.05 4.65 -24.62
C ILE A 91 -22.39 5.38 -25.77
N HIS A 92 -21.17 5.85 -25.55
CA HIS A 92 -20.34 6.58 -26.49
C HIS A 92 -19.12 5.75 -26.92
N ASP A 93 -18.79 5.82 -28.20
CA ASP A 93 -17.50 5.38 -28.73
C ASP A 93 -16.58 6.58 -29.01
N ALA A 94 -15.53 6.41 -29.82
CA ALA A 94 -14.62 7.50 -30.17
C ALA A 94 -15.25 8.55 -31.12
N ASN A 95 -16.36 8.23 -31.78
CA ASN A 95 -17.04 9.06 -32.77
C ASN A 95 -18.27 9.79 -32.19
N GLY A 96 -18.74 9.42 -30.99
CA GLY A 96 -19.89 10.03 -30.33
C GLY A 96 -20.84 9.00 -29.71
N PRO A 97 -22.13 9.36 -29.49
CA PRO A 97 -23.12 8.44 -28.95
C PRO A 97 -23.42 7.31 -29.95
N MET A 98 -23.27 6.07 -29.50
CA MET A 98 -23.54 4.85 -30.27
C MET A 98 -24.96 4.32 -30.03
N THR A 99 -25.46 4.39 -28.80
CA THR A 99 -26.81 3.92 -28.44
C THR A 99 -27.30 4.59 -27.15
N GLU A 100 -28.62 4.68 -27.01
CA GLU A 100 -29.31 5.24 -25.84
C GLU A 100 -30.37 4.28 -25.33
N PHE A 101 -30.55 4.23 -24.00
CA PHE A 101 -31.58 3.44 -23.32
C PHE A 101 -32.27 4.33 -22.29
N ALA A 102 -33.55 4.61 -22.52
CA ALA A 102 -34.41 5.21 -21.50
C ALA A 102 -34.82 4.13 -20.48
N ILE A 103 -34.60 4.40 -19.20
CA ILE A 103 -35.12 3.57 -18.11
C ILE A 103 -36.41 4.24 -17.64
N GLU A 104 -37.53 3.71 -18.11
CA GLU A 104 -38.89 4.13 -17.74
C GLU A 104 -39.45 3.14 -16.72
N ASP A 105 -40.30 3.62 -15.81
CA ASP A 105 -41.01 2.81 -14.81
C ASP A 105 -40.11 1.90 -13.94
N ALA A 106 -38.98 2.43 -13.46
CA ALA A 106 -38.06 1.69 -12.59
C ALA A 106 -38.71 1.29 -11.26
N ASP A 107 -38.29 0.16 -10.69
CA ASP A 107 -38.72 -0.27 -9.37
C ASP A 107 -38.39 0.79 -8.30
N PRO A 108 -39.22 0.95 -7.26
CA PRO A 108 -38.97 1.88 -6.15
C PRO A 108 -37.90 1.33 -5.19
N VAL A 109 -36.67 1.24 -5.69
CA VAL A 109 -35.46 0.74 -5.00
C VAL A 109 -34.40 1.82 -4.90
N THR A 110 -33.40 1.64 -4.02
CA THR A 110 -32.29 2.60 -3.86
C THR A 110 -31.03 2.24 -4.65
N ALA A 111 -31.00 1.05 -5.27
CA ALA A 111 -29.92 0.61 -6.17
C ALA A 111 -30.48 -0.10 -7.39
N LEU A 112 -29.94 0.22 -8.58
CA LEU A 112 -30.40 -0.28 -9.87
C LEU A 112 -29.20 -0.66 -10.76
N MET A 113 -29.23 -1.86 -11.33
CA MET A 113 -28.33 -2.28 -12.40
C MET A 113 -28.87 -1.79 -13.74
N PHE A 114 -28.12 -0.94 -14.44
CA PHE A 114 -28.53 -0.43 -15.75
C PHE A 114 -28.28 -1.45 -16.86
N GLY A 115 -27.13 -2.12 -16.82
CA GLY A 115 -26.75 -3.10 -17.83
C GLY A 115 -25.35 -3.67 -17.63
N GLU A 116 -24.89 -4.42 -18.62
CA GLU A 116 -23.61 -5.10 -18.56
C GLU A 116 -22.90 -5.17 -19.90
N PHE A 117 -21.56 -5.07 -19.88
CA PHE A 117 -20.71 -5.57 -20.95
C PHE A 117 -20.37 -7.04 -20.69
N TYR A 118 -20.41 -7.88 -21.71
CA TYR A 118 -20.10 -9.31 -21.58
C TYR A 118 -19.32 -9.82 -22.80
N ARG A 119 -18.43 -10.78 -22.58
CA ARG A 119 -17.72 -11.46 -23.68
C ARG A 119 -18.60 -12.54 -24.31
N ARG A 120 -18.68 -12.56 -25.63
CA ARG A 120 -19.29 -13.62 -26.44
C ARG A 120 -18.48 -13.79 -27.73
N ASP A 121 -18.05 -15.01 -28.02
CA ASP A 121 -17.26 -15.36 -29.21
C ASP A 121 -15.97 -14.51 -29.35
N GLY A 122 -15.31 -14.23 -28.23
CA GLY A 122 -14.10 -13.40 -28.16
C GLY A 122 -14.33 -11.88 -28.34
N GLN A 123 -15.58 -11.46 -28.55
CA GLN A 123 -15.97 -10.05 -28.72
C GLN A 123 -16.77 -9.56 -27.50
N TRP A 124 -16.68 -8.27 -27.21
CA TRP A 124 -17.52 -7.64 -26.19
C TRP A 124 -18.88 -7.23 -26.77
N ARG A 125 -19.94 -7.41 -25.98
CA ARG A 125 -21.30 -6.94 -26.27
C ARG A 125 -21.87 -6.22 -25.06
N PHE A 126 -22.89 -5.39 -25.26
CA PHE A 126 -23.61 -4.71 -24.18
C PHE A 126 -25.05 -5.19 -24.12
N ARG A 127 -25.62 -5.30 -22.92
CA ARG A 127 -27.04 -5.60 -22.66
C ARG A 127 -27.58 -4.64 -21.59
N ALA A 128 -28.68 -3.96 -21.88
CA ALA A 128 -29.45 -3.23 -20.88
C ALA A 128 -30.35 -4.20 -20.10
N ILE A 129 -30.49 -4.00 -18.79
CA ILE A 129 -31.20 -4.91 -17.87
C ILE A 129 -32.25 -4.17 -17.02
N ALA A 130 -31.90 -3.04 -16.40
CA ALA A 130 -32.76 -2.28 -15.48
C ALA A 130 -33.34 -3.13 -14.32
N GLN A 131 -32.47 -3.83 -13.57
CA GLN A 131 -32.87 -4.66 -12.42
C GLN A 131 -32.63 -3.92 -11.10
N GLY A 132 -33.60 -3.95 -10.17
CA GLY A 132 -33.53 -3.26 -8.88
C GLY A 132 -33.20 -4.14 -7.67
N TRP A 133 -32.59 -3.54 -6.64
CA TRP A 133 -32.29 -4.17 -5.36
C TRP A 133 -32.95 -3.42 -4.19
N SER A 134 -33.90 -4.08 -3.51
CA SER A 134 -34.62 -3.52 -2.35
C SER A 134 -33.76 -3.39 -1.10
N THR A 135 -32.66 -4.15 -1.03
CA THR A 135 -31.62 -4.07 0.00
C THR A 135 -30.60 -2.96 -0.27
N GLY A 136 -30.80 -2.19 -1.33
CA GLY A 136 -29.91 -1.11 -1.74
C GLY A 136 -28.57 -1.61 -2.29
N LEU A 137 -27.58 -0.71 -2.29
CA LEU A 137 -26.28 -0.98 -2.88
C LEU A 137 -25.55 -2.14 -2.19
N SER A 138 -25.66 -2.23 -0.86
CA SER A 138 -25.03 -3.29 -0.06
C SER A 138 -25.49 -4.68 -0.51
N GLY A 139 -26.80 -4.87 -0.71
CA GLY A 139 -27.32 -6.14 -1.20
C GLY A 139 -26.93 -6.44 -2.64
N LEU A 140 -26.94 -5.44 -3.52
CA LEU A 140 -26.50 -5.59 -4.91
C LEU A 140 -25.06 -6.09 -4.98
N VAL A 141 -24.12 -5.42 -4.31
CA VAL A 141 -22.70 -5.79 -4.39
C VAL A 141 -22.42 -7.13 -3.68
N THR A 142 -23.14 -7.42 -2.58
CA THR A 142 -23.03 -8.70 -1.86
C THR A 142 -23.47 -9.87 -2.74
N GLU A 143 -24.52 -9.71 -3.56
CA GLU A 143 -24.96 -10.74 -4.50
C GLU A 143 -23.88 -11.09 -5.54
N PHE A 144 -23.03 -10.13 -5.91
CA PHE A 144 -21.88 -10.33 -6.78
C PHE A 144 -20.60 -10.76 -6.05
N GLY A 145 -20.66 -10.98 -4.73
CA GLY A 145 -19.57 -11.52 -3.92
C GLY A 145 -18.66 -10.47 -3.27
N VAL A 146 -19.07 -9.21 -3.20
CA VAL A 146 -18.36 -8.17 -2.45
C VAL A 146 -18.70 -8.28 -0.97
N SER A 147 -17.70 -8.21 -0.10
CA SER A 147 -17.90 -8.18 1.35
C SER A 147 -18.22 -6.74 1.82
N VAL A 148 -19.37 -6.54 2.46
CA VAL A 148 -19.76 -5.24 3.03
C VAL A 148 -19.77 -5.37 4.56
N ASP A 149 -18.91 -4.61 5.24
CA ASP A 149 -18.97 -4.49 6.69
C ASP A 149 -20.21 -3.65 7.07
N GLU A 150 -21.21 -4.26 7.69
CA GLU A 150 -22.35 -3.51 8.24
C GLU A 150 -21.84 -2.64 9.40
N PRO A 151 -22.10 -1.32 9.40
CA PRO A 151 -21.80 -0.50 10.56
C PRO A 151 -22.64 -1.01 11.73
N ALA A 152 -21.97 -1.35 12.84
CA ALA A 152 -22.59 -1.69 14.11
C ALA A 152 -23.21 -0.44 14.74
N ASP A 153 -24.20 0.15 14.08
CA ASP A 153 -24.91 1.31 14.60
C ASP A 153 -26.11 0.82 15.41
N GLY A 154 -25.97 1.01 16.72
CA GLY A 154 -27.04 1.26 17.66
C GLY A 154 -28.27 0.37 17.54
N ALA A 155 -28.31 -0.65 18.39
CA ALA A 155 -29.54 -1.09 19.05
C ALA A 155 -30.24 0.12 19.72
N ARG A 156 -30.96 0.92 18.93
CA ARG A 156 -32.06 1.76 19.37
C ARG A 156 -33.30 0.90 19.25
N GLY A 157 -33.88 0.61 20.40
CA GLY A 157 -35.07 -0.21 20.52
C GLY A 157 -36.17 0.22 19.56
N ALA A 158 -36.51 -0.69 18.66
CA ALA A 158 -37.85 -0.81 18.11
C ALA A 158 -38.42 -2.16 18.57
N GLU A 159 -38.51 -2.33 19.90
CA GLU A 159 -39.45 -3.26 20.49
C GLU A 159 -40.84 -2.64 20.36
N SER A 160 -41.48 -2.81 19.20
CA SER A 160 -42.93 -2.67 19.06
C SER A 160 -43.48 -3.29 17.77
N ALA A 161 -44.22 -4.37 18.00
CA ALA A 161 -45.36 -4.84 17.22
C ALA A 161 -45.10 -5.44 15.82
N VAL A 162 -44.67 -6.71 15.82
CA VAL A 162 -45.11 -7.69 14.81
C VAL A 162 -46.60 -7.95 15.03
N GLY A 163 -47.43 -7.01 14.56
CA GLY A 163 -48.86 -7.18 14.41
C GLY A 163 -49.16 -7.70 13.01
N ARG A 164 -49.33 -9.02 12.87
CA ARG A 164 -49.98 -9.61 11.69
C ARG A 164 -51.30 -8.88 11.46
N ARG A 165 -51.49 -8.26 10.29
CA ARG A 165 -52.80 -7.76 9.88
C ARG A 165 -53.10 -8.19 8.42
N PRO A 166 -54.24 -8.86 8.18
CA PRO A 166 -54.67 -9.34 6.85
C PRO A 166 -55.23 -8.18 5.99
N PRO A 167 -55.49 -8.39 4.69
CA PRO A 167 -55.67 -7.29 3.73
C PRO A 167 -56.98 -6.52 3.90
N ARG A 168 -56.94 -5.27 3.42
CA ARG A 168 -57.93 -4.17 3.54
C ARG A 168 -59.29 -4.48 2.92
N GLU A 169 -60.34 -3.92 3.55
CA GLU A 169 -61.58 -3.47 2.90
C GLU A 169 -62.04 -2.14 3.56
N PRO A 170 -62.67 -1.18 2.84
CA PRO A 170 -62.62 0.24 3.18
C PRO A 170 -63.93 0.83 3.76
N ALA A 171 -63.79 2.09 4.21
CA ALA A 171 -64.79 3.15 4.40
C ALA A 171 -65.38 3.35 5.82
N VAL A 172 -65.09 4.52 6.41
CA VAL A 172 -66.01 5.66 6.65
C VAL A 172 -65.40 6.59 7.74
N SER A 173 -65.18 7.87 7.41
CA SER A 173 -64.85 9.02 8.31
C SER A 173 -66.16 9.75 8.74
N PRO A 174 -66.20 10.94 9.39
CA PRO A 174 -65.21 11.76 10.14
C PRO A 174 -65.76 12.33 11.49
N LEU A 175 -64.94 13.01 12.32
CA LEU A 175 -65.09 14.45 12.67
C LEU A 175 -64.02 14.92 13.70
N PRO A 176 -63.53 16.19 13.63
CA PRO A 176 -62.46 16.74 14.48
C PRO A 176 -62.92 17.85 15.44
N GLU A 177 -62.13 18.19 16.47
CA GLU A 177 -62.38 19.38 17.30
C GLU A 177 -61.09 20.10 17.79
N ARG A 178 -60.83 21.26 17.16
CA ARG A 178 -60.42 22.61 17.69
C ARG A 178 -59.10 22.84 18.49
N LEU A 179 -58.06 23.39 17.79
CA LEU A 179 -57.51 24.79 17.77
C LEU A 179 -57.59 25.71 19.04
N PRO A 180 -56.87 26.88 19.12
CA PRO A 180 -55.44 27.25 18.91
C PRO A 180 -54.90 28.47 19.75
N ARG A 181 -53.65 28.94 19.44
CA ARG A 181 -53.07 30.33 19.50
C ARG A 181 -52.25 30.82 20.72
N ASP A 182 -50.97 31.17 20.45
CA ASP A 182 -50.36 32.53 20.48
C ASP A 182 -48.91 32.42 19.93
N SER A 183 -48.44 33.06 18.84
CA SER A 183 -48.31 34.49 18.43
C SER A 183 -47.18 35.28 19.11
N ALA A 184 -46.05 35.48 18.39
CA ALA A 184 -45.22 36.73 18.29
C ALA A 184 -43.77 36.40 17.83
N THR A 185 -43.42 36.51 16.54
CA THR A 185 -42.79 37.66 15.83
C THR A 185 -41.48 38.22 16.39
N GLY A 186 -40.38 38.09 15.62
CA GLY A 186 -39.13 38.85 15.77
C GLY A 186 -38.15 38.58 14.61
N ARG A 187 -37.91 39.59 13.78
CA ARG A 187 -37.12 39.61 12.51
C ARG A 187 -35.60 39.45 12.68
N PRO A 188 -34.84 39.09 11.61
CA PRO A 188 -33.38 38.97 11.61
C PRO A 188 -32.67 40.28 11.20
N GLY A 189 -31.46 40.48 11.76
CA GLY A 189 -30.53 41.57 11.45
C GLY A 189 -29.31 41.09 10.66
N ARG A 190 -28.80 41.97 9.81
CA ARG A 190 -27.95 41.78 8.63
C ARG A 190 -26.51 42.23 8.92
N ALA A 191 -25.56 41.49 8.33
CA ALA A 191 -24.21 41.85 7.83
C ALA A 191 -23.28 42.77 8.65
N ASP A 192 -22.02 42.34 8.78
CA ASP A 192 -20.88 43.20 8.43
C ASP A 192 -19.66 42.37 7.97
N ARG A 193 -19.01 42.87 6.92
CA ARG A 193 -17.73 42.46 6.31
C ARG A 193 -16.57 43.16 7.01
N LEU A 194 -15.43 42.48 7.16
CA LEU A 194 -14.05 43.03 7.16
C LEU A 194 -13.14 41.87 6.69
N ASP A 195 -12.61 41.90 5.46
CA ASP A 195 -11.30 42.43 5.03
C ASP A 195 -10.08 41.59 5.48
N GLU A 196 -9.41 40.97 4.50
CA GLU A 196 -8.06 40.37 4.55
C GLU A 196 -6.97 41.44 4.72
N PRO A 197 -5.71 41.07 5.08
CA PRO A 197 -4.69 40.98 4.02
C PRO A 197 -3.59 39.92 4.22
N GLU A 198 -2.88 39.72 3.11
CA GLU A 198 -1.72 38.89 2.79
C GLU A 198 -0.53 38.96 3.78
N HIS A 199 0.16 37.82 3.94
CA HIS A 199 1.56 37.78 4.36
C HIS A 199 2.37 36.82 3.48
N GLN A 200 3.20 37.40 2.61
CA GLN A 200 4.39 36.80 2.00
C GLN A 200 5.51 36.75 3.05
N LEU A 201 6.22 35.62 3.16
CA LEU A 201 7.54 35.55 3.79
C LEU A 201 8.45 34.60 3.00
N ASP A 202 9.55 35.22 2.59
CA ASP A 202 10.78 34.82 1.91
C ASP A 202 11.38 33.43 2.21
N GLU A 203 11.87 32.78 1.15
CA GLU A 203 12.91 31.73 1.17
C GLU A 203 14.31 32.36 1.23
N PRO A 204 15.31 31.68 1.84
CA PRO A 204 16.71 31.91 1.52
C PRO A 204 17.40 30.67 0.90
N GLU A 205 18.09 30.91 -0.21
CA GLU A 205 19.09 30.04 -0.83
C GLU A 205 20.22 29.71 0.16
N HIS A 206 20.63 28.44 0.24
CA HIS A 206 21.96 28.11 0.74
C HIS A 206 22.73 27.14 -0.15
N GLN A 207 23.98 27.53 -0.33
CA GLN A 207 24.97 27.10 -1.30
C GLN A 207 25.60 25.75 -0.97
N LEU A 208 26.07 25.13 -2.06
CA LEU A 208 26.90 23.94 -2.14
C LEU A 208 28.18 24.04 -1.31
N ASP A 209 28.52 22.96 -0.61
CA ASP A 209 29.90 22.57 -0.33
C ASP A 209 30.02 21.03 -0.32
N GLN A 210 30.83 20.48 -1.23
CA GLN A 210 31.35 19.11 -1.18
C GLN A 210 32.84 19.15 -0.84
N PRO A 211 33.35 18.18 -0.05
CA PRO A 211 34.74 17.80 -0.11
C PRO A 211 34.94 16.35 -0.59
N GLU A 212 35.82 16.21 -1.58
CA GLU A 212 36.43 14.96 -2.04
C GLU A 212 37.26 14.29 -0.92
N HIS A 213 37.19 12.97 -0.75
CA HIS A 213 38.35 12.19 -0.26
C HIS A 213 38.30 10.68 -0.58
N GLN A 214 39.12 10.32 -1.58
CA GLN A 214 40.12 9.23 -1.59
C GLN A 214 39.72 7.78 -1.28
N LEU A 215 39.72 6.98 -2.35
CA LEU A 215 39.85 5.52 -2.34
C LEU A 215 41.20 5.06 -1.77
N ASN A 216 41.17 3.97 -1.01
CA ASN A 216 42.30 3.04 -0.84
C ASN A 216 41.82 1.59 -1.08
N ARG A 217 42.56 0.85 -1.90
CA ARG A 217 42.43 -0.60 -2.15
C ARG A 217 43.83 -1.23 -2.12
N PRO A 218 44.00 -2.43 -1.56
CA PRO A 218 45.01 -3.37 -2.05
C PRO A 218 44.39 -4.77 -2.31
N GLU A 219 44.51 -5.35 -3.50
CA GLU A 219 45.58 -6.25 -3.99
C GLU A 219 45.19 -7.75 -3.88
N HIS A 220 45.25 -8.43 -5.03
CA HIS A 220 44.96 -9.85 -5.24
C HIS A 220 46.24 -10.70 -5.07
N HIS A 221 46.11 -11.87 -4.47
CA HIS A 221 47.06 -12.98 -4.64
C HIS A 221 46.46 -14.08 -5.53
N ARG A 222 47.27 -14.50 -6.52
CA ARG A 222 47.10 -15.63 -7.45
C ARG A 222 47.94 -16.81 -6.99
N GLY A 223 47.45 -18.02 -7.25
CA GLY A 223 48.19 -19.29 -7.40
C GLY A 223 47.16 -20.37 -7.70
N GLY A 224 47.34 -21.38 -8.55
CA GLY A 224 48.41 -21.87 -9.41
C GLY A 224 47.80 -23.09 -10.13
N THR A 225 48.21 -23.37 -11.37
CA THR A 225 47.70 -24.47 -12.21
C THR A 225 48.73 -25.59 -12.32
N GLU A 226 48.28 -26.85 -12.38
CA GLU A 226 49.09 -27.97 -12.87
C GLU A 226 48.29 -28.79 -13.92
N ARG A 227 48.97 -29.09 -15.03
CA ARG A 227 48.55 -29.92 -16.18
C ARG A 227 49.30 -31.25 -16.11
N THR A 228 48.71 -32.29 -16.70
CA THR A 228 49.47 -33.39 -17.31
C THR A 228 48.80 -33.86 -18.61
N ASP A 229 49.56 -33.78 -19.71
CA ASP A 229 49.28 -34.31 -21.05
C ASP A 229 49.70 -35.80 -21.14
N VAL A 230 49.08 -36.60 -22.01
CA VAL A 230 49.79 -37.67 -22.78
C VAL A 230 49.19 -37.83 -24.19
N ARG A 231 50.08 -37.84 -25.18
CA ARG A 231 49.92 -38.01 -26.64
C ARG A 231 50.04 -39.48 -27.08
N THR A 232 49.54 -39.83 -28.28
CA THR A 232 50.23 -40.57 -29.39
C THR A 232 49.22 -40.96 -30.50
N HIS A 233 49.23 -40.39 -31.72
CA HIS A 233 50.00 -40.66 -32.97
C HIS A 233 49.27 -41.55 -34.03
N PRO A 234 49.13 -41.11 -35.30
CA PRO A 234 48.60 -41.89 -36.44
C PRO A 234 49.65 -42.20 -37.55
N PRO A 235 49.32 -43.00 -38.59
CA PRO A 235 49.73 -42.70 -39.99
C PRO A 235 48.67 -43.10 -41.07
N VAL A 236 48.32 -42.30 -42.11
CA VAL A 236 48.91 -41.99 -43.47
C VAL A 236 48.50 -43.01 -44.58
N PRO A 237 48.19 -42.56 -45.84
CA PRO A 237 47.15 -43.13 -46.71
C PRO A 237 47.66 -43.82 -47.99
N ASP A 238 46.74 -44.42 -48.77
CA ASP A 238 47.01 -44.87 -50.14
C ASP A 238 45.91 -44.49 -51.15
N THR A 239 46.38 -44.02 -52.30
CA THR A 239 45.67 -43.50 -53.48
C THR A 239 45.20 -44.60 -54.43
N ALA A 240 43.96 -44.54 -54.95
CA ALA A 240 43.65 -45.00 -56.31
C ALA A 240 42.30 -44.49 -56.87
N ILE A 241 42.42 -43.73 -57.97
CA ILE A 241 41.65 -43.79 -59.22
C ILE A 241 40.17 -43.33 -59.22
N ARG A 242 39.96 -42.24 -59.98
CA ARG A 242 38.68 -41.64 -60.40
C ARG A 242 37.93 -42.53 -61.40
N THR A 243 36.63 -42.69 -61.20
CA THR A 243 35.63 -42.78 -62.27
C THR A 243 34.34 -42.07 -61.85
N ARG A 244 33.85 -41.21 -62.75
CA ARG A 244 32.74 -40.28 -62.53
C ARG A 244 31.42 -41.00 -62.86
N THR A 245 30.66 -41.41 -61.84
CA THR A 245 29.28 -41.86 -62.00
C THR A 245 28.41 -41.18 -60.95
N GLY A 246 27.27 -40.62 -61.40
CA GLY A 246 26.38 -39.80 -60.60
C GLY A 246 25.87 -40.55 -59.38
N ARG A 247 25.97 -39.92 -58.21
CA ARG A 247 25.54 -40.49 -56.93
C ARG A 247 24.19 -39.91 -56.53
N PRO A 248 23.22 -40.72 -56.05
CA PRO A 248 21.89 -40.25 -55.70
C PRO A 248 21.97 -39.32 -54.48
N VAL A 249 21.11 -38.29 -54.45
CA VAL A 249 20.97 -37.42 -53.28
C VAL A 249 20.37 -38.24 -52.14
N ASP A 250 21.18 -38.48 -51.11
CA ASP A 250 20.76 -39.13 -49.87
C ASP A 250 20.08 -38.11 -48.97
N LEU A 251 18.75 -38.07 -49.00
CA LEU A 251 17.91 -37.20 -48.17
C LEU A 251 17.80 -37.68 -46.71
N ALA A 252 18.51 -38.75 -46.31
CA ALA A 252 18.47 -39.29 -44.95
C ALA A 252 19.64 -38.86 -44.05
N ARG A 253 20.57 -38.03 -44.53
CA ARG A 253 21.66 -37.50 -43.70
C ARG A 253 21.19 -36.29 -42.88
N ARG A 254 20.46 -36.54 -41.78
CA ARG A 254 20.26 -35.52 -40.73
C ARG A 254 21.65 -35.02 -40.32
N PRO A 255 21.92 -33.70 -40.30
CA PRO A 255 23.11 -33.18 -39.66
C PRO A 255 23.12 -33.72 -38.23
N ALA A 256 24.28 -34.22 -37.77
CA ALA A 256 24.44 -34.53 -36.36
C ALA A 256 24.17 -33.24 -35.59
N GLU A 257 23.02 -33.17 -34.93
CA GLU A 257 22.65 -32.08 -34.04
C GLU A 257 23.74 -32.01 -32.98
N THR A 258 24.57 -30.97 -33.08
CA THR A 258 25.70 -30.78 -32.17
C THR A 258 25.08 -30.51 -30.81
N ALA A 259 25.38 -31.36 -29.82
CA ALA A 259 24.86 -31.17 -28.48
C ALA A 259 25.13 -29.73 -28.02
N PRO A 260 24.15 -29.06 -27.37
CA PRO A 260 24.34 -27.69 -26.93
C PRO A 260 25.56 -27.60 -26.01
N PRO A 261 26.32 -26.48 -26.06
CA PRO A 261 27.45 -26.30 -25.19
C PRO A 261 27.02 -26.37 -23.71
N PRO A 262 27.87 -26.91 -22.82
CA PRO A 262 27.53 -27.03 -21.40
C PRO A 262 27.25 -25.66 -20.77
N PRO A 263 26.43 -25.60 -19.70
CA PRO A 263 26.18 -24.36 -18.99
C PRO A 263 27.48 -23.77 -18.38
N PRO A 264 27.52 -22.45 -18.11
CA PRO A 264 28.68 -21.81 -17.46
C PRO A 264 28.85 -22.27 -15.99
N PRO A 265 29.98 -21.94 -15.34
CA PRO A 265 30.25 -22.34 -13.96
C PRO A 265 29.24 -21.83 -12.92
N ASP A 266 28.56 -20.71 -13.20
CA ASP A 266 27.53 -20.12 -12.35
C ASP A 266 26.23 -19.97 -13.16
N PRO A 267 25.50 -21.07 -13.43
CA PRO A 267 24.37 -21.07 -14.36
C PRO A 267 23.15 -20.32 -13.82
N GLU A 268 23.05 -20.09 -12.51
CA GLU A 268 21.96 -19.31 -11.93
C GLU A 268 22.12 -17.81 -12.21
N ARG A 269 23.33 -17.36 -12.51
CA ARG A 269 23.67 -15.95 -12.74
C ARG A 269 23.73 -15.65 -14.24
N ALA A 270 22.74 -14.92 -14.72
CA ALA A 270 22.76 -14.33 -16.06
C ALA A 270 23.94 -13.35 -16.20
N ASP A 271 24.92 -13.66 -17.04
CA ASP A 271 26.16 -12.87 -17.18
C ASP A 271 26.87 -13.14 -18.52
N TRP A 272 27.93 -12.37 -18.78
CA TRP A 272 28.85 -12.58 -19.89
C TRP A 272 29.94 -13.58 -19.50
N TYR A 273 29.93 -14.76 -20.11
CA TYR A 273 30.95 -15.80 -19.90
C TYR A 273 31.81 -15.98 -21.15
N PRO A 274 33.05 -16.52 -21.04
CA PRO A 274 33.82 -16.96 -22.20
C PRO A 274 32.97 -17.88 -23.08
N ASP A 275 32.89 -17.55 -24.37
CA ASP A 275 32.10 -18.33 -25.32
C ASP A 275 32.68 -19.76 -25.41
N PRO A 276 31.90 -20.82 -25.13
CA PRO A 276 32.36 -22.21 -25.17
C PRO A 276 32.93 -22.62 -26.52
N GLU A 277 32.49 -21.98 -27.61
CA GLU A 277 32.93 -22.27 -28.97
C GLU A 277 34.11 -21.38 -29.40
N ASN A 278 34.31 -20.23 -28.74
CA ASN A 278 35.37 -19.27 -29.08
C ASN A 278 35.86 -18.46 -27.88
N SER A 279 36.96 -18.89 -27.26
CA SER A 279 37.54 -18.24 -26.07
C SER A 279 37.97 -16.77 -26.25
N ALA A 280 38.04 -16.26 -27.48
CA ALA A 280 38.28 -14.85 -27.79
C ALA A 280 37.00 -13.99 -27.74
N ARG A 281 35.84 -14.60 -27.50
CA ARG A 281 34.55 -13.93 -27.34
C ARG A 281 33.97 -14.19 -25.96
N LEU A 282 33.09 -13.29 -25.56
CA LEU A 282 32.13 -13.52 -24.49
C LEU A 282 30.78 -13.81 -25.16
N ARG A 283 30.03 -14.75 -24.60
CA ARG A 283 28.65 -15.08 -24.99
C ARG A 283 27.75 -14.88 -23.78
N TRP A 284 26.57 -14.34 -24.00
CA TRP A 284 25.62 -14.06 -22.92
C TRP A 284 24.85 -15.32 -22.55
N TRP A 285 24.89 -15.67 -21.26
CA TRP A 285 24.02 -16.66 -20.64
C TRP A 285 22.88 -15.92 -19.94
N ASP A 286 21.63 -16.26 -20.25
CA ASP A 286 20.46 -15.54 -19.71
C ASP A 286 19.96 -16.07 -18.36
N GLY A 287 20.61 -17.10 -17.82
CA GLY A 287 20.17 -17.85 -16.64
C GLY A 287 19.62 -19.24 -16.97
N THR A 288 19.34 -19.51 -18.25
CA THR A 288 18.76 -20.78 -18.72
C THR A 288 19.45 -21.35 -19.96
N GLU A 289 19.86 -20.50 -20.89
CA GLU A 289 20.52 -20.92 -22.13
C GLU A 289 21.54 -19.90 -22.65
N TRP A 290 22.39 -20.36 -23.58
CA TRP A 290 23.37 -19.54 -24.28
C TRP A 290 22.72 -18.78 -25.44
N THR A 291 22.56 -17.47 -25.30
CA THR A 291 21.95 -16.63 -26.34
C THR A 291 22.89 -16.40 -27.54
N SER A 292 22.37 -15.81 -28.63
CA SER A 292 23.18 -15.42 -29.80
C SER A 292 24.03 -14.16 -29.57
N ALA A 293 23.83 -13.44 -28.46
CA ALA A 293 24.55 -12.22 -28.16
C ALA A 293 26.01 -12.53 -27.82
N THR A 294 26.95 -11.93 -28.56
CA THR A 294 28.39 -12.11 -28.39
C THR A 294 29.15 -10.79 -28.45
N HIS A 295 30.25 -10.70 -27.70
CA HIS A 295 31.19 -9.58 -27.76
C HIS A 295 32.62 -10.09 -27.85
N ARG A 296 33.51 -9.32 -28.47
CA ARG A 296 34.95 -9.64 -28.43
C ARG A 296 35.47 -9.43 -27.01
N ARG A 297 36.11 -10.45 -26.46
CA ARG A 297 36.85 -10.36 -25.20
C ARG A 297 38.10 -9.52 -25.45
N ARG A 298 38.14 -8.29 -24.94
CA ARG A 298 39.33 -7.44 -25.02
C ARG A 298 40.12 -7.55 -23.72
N PRO A 299 41.46 -7.68 -23.78
CA PRO A 299 42.27 -7.57 -22.58
C PRO A 299 42.08 -6.18 -21.95
N PRO A 300 42.13 -6.06 -20.61
CA PRO A 300 42.07 -4.76 -19.96
C PRO A 300 43.23 -3.89 -20.45
N ASP A 301 42.88 -2.79 -21.13
CA ASP A 301 43.81 -1.77 -21.61
C ASP A 301 43.27 -0.41 -21.18
N GLU A 302 44.05 0.32 -20.40
CA GLU A 302 43.69 1.65 -19.91
C GLU A 302 43.45 2.64 -21.07
N ARG A 303 44.11 2.43 -22.22
CA ARG A 303 44.01 3.33 -23.38
C ARG A 303 42.70 3.18 -24.15
N HIS A 304 41.91 2.15 -23.91
CA HIS A 304 40.65 1.90 -24.61
C HIS A 304 39.47 1.85 -23.63
N CYS A 305 38.29 2.23 -24.09
CA CYS A 305 37.08 2.12 -23.30
C CYS A 305 36.77 0.66 -22.99
N ALA A 306 36.52 0.29 -21.73
CA ALA A 306 36.16 -1.08 -21.40
C ALA A 306 34.89 -1.55 -22.15
N ARG A 307 33.93 -0.66 -22.41
CA ARG A 307 32.63 -0.95 -23.05
C ARG A 307 32.71 -1.06 -24.58
N CYS A 308 32.92 0.04 -25.31
CA CYS A 308 33.01 0.02 -26.78
C CYS A 308 34.42 -0.28 -27.32
N GLY A 309 35.45 -0.05 -26.51
CA GLY A 309 36.86 -0.16 -26.88
C GLY A 309 37.34 0.85 -27.91
N ASN A 310 36.68 2.01 -27.99
CA ASN A 310 37.25 3.21 -28.62
C ASN A 310 38.45 3.71 -27.79
N PRO A 311 39.47 4.29 -28.42
CA PRO A 311 40.61 4.87 -27.71
C PRO A 311 40.15 6.04 -26.82
N ARG A 312 40.58 6.06 -25.56
CA ARG A 312 40.29 7.14 -24.60
C ARG A 312 41.29 8.28 -24.81
N ARG A 313 40.79 9.52 -24.89
CA ARG A 313 41.65 10.71 -24.93
C ARG A 313 42.28 10.93 -23.55
N ARG A 314 43.57 11.28 -23.51
CA ARG A 314 44.23 11.78 -22.29
C ARG A 314 43.99 13.29 -22.17
N ARG A 315 43.58 13.78 -21.00
CA ARG A 315 43.70 15.22 -20.69
C ARG A 315 45.11 15.47 -20.17
N LEU A 316 45.76 16.54 -20.65
CA LEU A 316 47.01 17.03 -20.08
C LEU A 316 46.79 17.26 -18.57
N PHE A 317 47.56 16.56 -17.73
CA PHE A 317 47.56 16.60 -16.25
C PHE A 317 46.37 15.99 -15.48
N ARG A 318 45.33 15.41 -16.13
CA ARG A 318 44.23 14.70 -15.44
C ARG A 318 43.79 13.45 -16.20
N GLY A 319 44.46 12.32 -15.96
CA GLY A 319 43.98 10.96 -16.29
C GLY A 319 43.48 10.71 -17.73
N LEU A 320 42.80 9.59 -17.90
CA LEU A 320 42.10 9.23 -19.14
C LEU A 320 40.65 9.71 -19.03
N VAL A 321 40.17 10.50 -20.00
CA VAL A 321 38.78 10.95 -20.03
C VAL A 321 37.88 9.72 -20.23
N PRO A 322 36.74 9.60 -19.53
CA PRO A 322 35.71 8.61 -19.86
C PRO A 322 35.36 8.65 -21.35
N CYS A 323 34.91 7.53 -21.90
CA CYS A 323 34.47 7.51 -23.29
C CYS A 323 33.12 8.21 -23.39
N GLU A 324 33.12 9.47 -23.83
CA GLU A 324 31.94 10.34 -23.89
C GLU A 324 30.70 9.67 -24.52
N PRO A 325 30.78 8.97 -25.68
CA PRO A 325 29.65 8.23 -26.22
C PRO A 325 29.11 7.15 -25.26
N CYS A 326 29.99 6.36 -24.65
CA CYS A 326 29.56 5.33 -23.71
C CYS A 326 29.04 5.91 -22.39
N THR A 327 29.56 7.05 -21.95
CA THR A 327 29.06 7.76 -20.77
C THR A 327 27.62 8.24 -21.03
N ALA A 328 27.38 8.91 -22.15
CA ALA A 328 26.04 9.37 -22.54
C ALA A 328 25.05 8.20 -22.68
N GLU A 329 25.45 7.12 -23.37
CA GLU A 329 24.62 5.91 -23.49
C GLU A 329 24.35 5.24 -22.13
N THR A 330 25.31 5.26 -21.20
CA THR A 330 25.13 4.72 -19.86
C THR A 330 24.17 5.59 -19.04
N GLU A 331 24.30 6.92 -19.10
CA GLU A 331 23.40 7.86 -18.41
C GLU A 331 21.96 7.70 -18.92
N GLU A 332 21.76 7.67 -20.25
CA GLU A 332 20.43 7.46 -20.85
C GLU A 332 19.81 6.11 -20.44
N PHE A 333 20.62 5.04 -20.44
CA PHE A 333 20.16 3.73 -19.97
C PHE A 333 19.78 3.76 -18.49
N LEU A 334 20.59 4.40 -17.64
CA LEU A 334 20.36 4.46 -16.20
C LEU A 334 19.08 5.24 -15.83
N VAL A 335 18.68 6.26 -16.59
CA VAL A 335 17.42 6.98 -16.39
C VAL A 335 16.20 6.04 -16.58
N HIS A 336 16.20 5.27 -17.66
CA HIS A 336 15.13 4.29 -17.93
C HIS A 336 15.18 3.14 -16.93
N TRP A 337 16.38 2.66 -16.61
CA TRP A 337 16.61 1.60 -15.64
C TRP A 337 16.14 2.01 -14.24
N HIS A 338 16.37 3.25 -13.80
CA HIS A 338 15.90 3.78 -12.53
C HIS A 338 14.35 3.74 -12.43
N SER A 339 13.65 4.14 -13.49
CA SER A 339 12.18 4.07 -13.54
C SER A 339 11.67 2.63 -13.45
N GLN A 340 12.35 1.68 -14.10
CA GLN A 340 12.04 0.26 -13.97
C GLN A 340 12.34 -0.27 -12.56
N ALA A 341 13.46 0.15 -11.97
CA ALA A 341 13.85 -0.22 -10.62
C ALA A 341 12.82 0.21 -9.58
N TRP A 342 12.34 1.46 -9.67
CA TRP A 342 11.27 1.96 -8.80
C TRP A 342 9.99 1.11 -8.91
N ARG A 343 9.59 0.73 -10.14
CA ARG A 343 8.42 -0.14 -10.36
C ARG A 343 8.61 -1.53 -9.76
N VAL A 344 9.78 -2.13 -9.93
CA VAL A 344 10.09 -3.45 -9.33
C VAL A 344 10.06 -3.36 -7.80
N LEU A 345 10.74 -2.36 -7.21
CA LEU A 345 10.75 -2.15 -5.76
C LEU A 345 9.33 -2.01 -5.20
N THR A 346 8.50 -1.17 -5.81
CA THR A 346 7.14 -0.89 -5.30
C THR A 346 6.13 -2.01 -5.55
N THR A 347 6.40 -2.92 -6.50
CA THR A 347 5.50 -4.04 -6.84
C THR A 347 5.91 -5.35 -6.18
N HIS A 348 7.21 -5.70 -6.22
CA HIS A 348 7.74 -6.99 -5.76
C HIS A 348 8.76 -6.86 -4.62
N GLY A 349 9.27 -5.65 -4.36
CA GLY A 349 10.38 -5.43 -3.44
C GLY A 349 11.74 -5.79 -4.05
N PRO A 350 12.83 -5.67 -3.28
CA PRO A 350 14.18 -6.00 -3.71
C PRO A 350 14.44 -7.51 -3.65
N ARG A 351 13.55 -8.32 -4.25
CA ARG A 351 13.61 -9.79 -4.22
C ARG A 351 13.04 -10.39 -5.51
N GLY A 352 13.34 -11.67 -5.73
CA GLY A 352 12.69 -12.45 -6.77
C GLY A 352 13.27 -12.23 -8.18
N PRO A 353 12.65 -12.85 -9.20
CA PRO A 353 13.17 -12.88 -10.56
C PRO A 353 13.15 -11.51 -11.23
N GLU A 354 12.17 -10.65 -10.94
CA GLU A 354 12.07 -9.29 -11.49
C GLU A 354 13.23 -8.41 -11.00
N TRP A 355 13.60 -8.54 -9.73
CA TRP A 355 14.77 -7.90 -9.15
C TRP A 355 16.07 -8.43 -9.75
N ALA A 356 16.20 -9.75 -9.91
CA ALA A 356 17.36 -10.36 -10.54
C ALA A 356 17.52 -9.94 -12.02
N ALA A 357 16.41 -9.85 -12.75
CA ALA A 357 16.36 -9.40 -14.14
C ALA A 357 16.79 -7.93 -14.28
N LEU A 358 16.41 -7.07 -13.33
CA LEU A 358 16.84 -5.68 -13.28
C LEU A 358 18.38 -5.58 -13.23
N TRP A 359 19.05 -6.34 -12.36
CA TRP A 359 20.51 -6.38 -12.30
C TRP A 359 21.14 -7.08 -13.51
N ALA A 360 20.50 -8.12 -14.05
CA ALA A 360 20.94 -8.78 -15.27
C ALA A 360 20.98 -7.81 -16.46
N SER A 361 20.03 -6.85 -16.54
CA SER A 361 20.04 -5.83 -17.60
C SER A 361 21.28 -4.92 -17.56
N LEU A 362 21.77 -4.56 -16.36
CA LEU A 362 23.02 -3.80 -16.22
C LEU A 362 24.22 -4.61 -16.68
N ARG A 363 24.29 -5.89 -16.28
CA ARG A 363 25.36 -6.81 -16.71
C ARG A 363 25.34 -7.02 -18.22
N TYR A 364 24.16 -7.19 -18.81
CA TYR A 364 23.98 -7.30 -20.26
C TYR A 364 24.56 -6.08 -20.98
N GLN A 365 24.24 -4.86 -20.49
CA GLN A 365 24.78 -3.60 -21.03
C GLN A 365 26.24 -3.32 -20.65
N ARG A 366 26.84 -4.17 -19.80
CA ARG A 366 28.20 -4.08 -19.29
C ARG A 366 28.43 -2.75 -18.54
N ILE A 367 27.41 -2.32 -17.80
CA ILE A 367 27.44 -1.16 -16.91
C ILE A 367 27.89 -1.64 -15.53
N ASP A 368 28.77 -0.87 -14.88
CA ASP A 368 29.29 -1.20 -13.55
C ASP A 368 28.18 -1.20 -12.52
N GLU A 369 28.19 -2.19 -11.63
CA GLU A 369 27.15 -2.35 -10.61
C GLU A 369 27.08 -1.14 -9.67
N ASN A 370 28.20 -0.48 -9.38
CA ASN A 370 28.21 0.71 -8.53
C ASN A 370 27.49 1.88 -9.18
N ALA A 371 27.53 2.00 -10.52
CA ALA A 371 26.76 3.01 -11.22
C ALA A 371 25.24 2.75 -11.11
N GLY A 372 24.84 1.48 -11.19
CA GLY A 372 23.47 1.05 -10.90
C GLY A 372 23.05 1.34 -9.46
N ARG A 373 23.90 1.00 -8.47
CA ARG A 373 23.64 1.28 -7.04
C ARG A 373 23.54 2.76 -6.74
N ALA A 374 24.41 3.59 -7.34
CA ALA A 374 24.33 5.04 -7.20
C ALA A 374 23.03 5.60 -7.80
N ALA A 375 22.64 5.14 -9.00
CA ALA A 375 21.38 5.53 -9.62
C ALA A 375 20.14 5.04 -8.84
N LEU A 376 20.26 3.94 -8.10
CA LEU A 376 19.17 3.35 -7.30
C LEU A 376 18.99 4.02 -5.94
N HIS A 377 20.02 4.67 -5.40
CA HIS A 377 20.08 5.09 -3.99
C HIS A 377 18.84 5.86 -3.52
N ASP A 378 18.41 6.87 -4.27
CA ASP A 378 17.27 7.71 -3.90
C ASP A 378 15.95 6.93 -3.95
N ALA A 379 15.74 6.11 -4.98
CA ALA A 379 14.59 5.22 -5.10
C ALA A 379 14.57 4.16 -3.99
N ALA A 380 15.73 3.64 -3.59
CA ALA A 380 15.88 2.71 -2.50
C ALA A 380 15.51 3.33 -1.16
N LEU A 381 15.95 4.57 -0.90
CA LEU A 381 15.58 5.30 0.31
C LEU A 381 14.07 5.56 0.37
N SER A 382 13.49 6.08 -0.72
CA SER A 382 12.03 6.31 -0.81
C SER A 382 11.22 5.02 -0.66
N TYR A 383 11.73 3.89 -1.16
CA TYR A 383 11.10 2.59 -0.99
C TYR A 383 11.07 2.16 0.48
N VAL A 384 12.19 2.28 1.19
CA VAL A 384 12.27 1.90 2.61
C VAL A 384 11.43 2.82 3.49
N GLU A 385 11.39 4.13 3.21
CA GLU A 385 10.50 5.06 3.91
C GLU A 385 9.03 4.73 3.68
N ARG A 386 8.65 4.43 2.42
CA ARG A 386 7.31 3.93 2.08
C ARG A 386 6.99 2.65 2.84
N LEU A 387 7.92 1.70 2.89
CA LEU A 387 7.73 0.43 3.61
C LEU A 387 7.44 0.68 5.09
N VAL A 388 8.23 1.53 5.75
CA VAL A 388 8.02 1.90 7.17
C VAL A 388 6.67 2.58 7.34
N ALA A 389 6.32 3.58 6.52
CA ALA A 389 5.05 4.28 6.63
C ALA A 389 3.85 3.32 6.46
N PHE A 390 3.95 2.37 5.55
CA PHE A 390 2.92 1.35 5.33
C PHE A 390 2.79 0.41 6.51
N THR A 391 3.90 -0.04 7.09
CA THR A 391 3.89 -0.88 8.30
C THR A 391 3.29 -0.14 9.50
N PHE A 392 3.53 1.16 9.65
CA PHE A 392 2.95 1.92 10.78
C PHE A 392 1.49 2.33 10.59
N ALA A 393 0.93 2.18 9.39
CA ALA A 393 -0.38 2.76 9.05
C ALA A 393 -1.55 2.18 9.88
N ASP A 394 -1.53 0.89 10.23
CA ASP A 394 -2.55 0.28 11.11
C ASP A 394 -2.16 0.30 12.60
N GLY A 395 -0.98 0.83 12.93
CA GLY A 395 -0.46 0.90 14.29
C GLY A 395 0.09 -0.41 14.86
N GLU A 396 0.15 -1.49 14.06
CA GLU A 396 0.74 -2.77 14.43
C GLU A 396 1.95 -3.10 13.53
N VAL A 397 3.04 -3.58 14.12
CA VAL A 397 4.23 -4.02 13.39
C VAL A 397 4.42 -5.51 13.61
N GLU A 398 4.25 -6.28 12.54
CA GLU A 398 4.45 -7.72 12.53
C GLU A 398 5.94 -8.10 12.41
N GLU A 399 6.26 -9.35 12.76
CA GLU A 399 7.64 -9.85 12.62
C GLU A 399 8.07 -9.95 11.16
N GLY A 400 7.14 -10.37 10.29
CA GLY A 400 7.37 -10.45 8.86
C GLY A 400 7.67 -9.08 8.24
N GLU A 401 7.02 -8.02 8.72
CA GLU A 401 7.25 -6.66 8.25
C GLU A 401 8.61 -6.11 8.70
N LEU A 402 8.99 -6.33 9.97
CA LEU A 402 10.32 -5.98 10.45
C LEU A 402 11.42 -6.75 9.68
N ALA A 403 11.21 -8.04 9.41
CA ALA A 403 12.13 -8.84 8.61
C ALA A 403 12.19 -8.39 7.15
N ALA A 404 11.07 -7.95 6.57
CA ALA A 404 11.02 -7.36 5.23
C ALA A 404 11.81 -6.05 5.16
N PHE A 405 11.67 -5.19 6.18
CA PHE A 405 12.43 -3.95 6.32
C PHE A 405 13.94 -4.21 6.43
N GLU A 406 14.38 -5.06 7.36
CA GLU A 406 15.81 -5.33 7.54
C GLU A 406 16.45 -5.96 6.30
N HIS A 407 15.72 -6.86 5.64
CA HIS A 407 16.18 -7.39 4.37
C HIS A 407 16.27 -6.33 3.28
N ALA A 408 15.27 -5.45 3.14
CA ALA A 408 15.32 -4.37 2.16
C ALA A 408 16.53 -3.46 2.40
N VAL A 409 16.78 -3.07 3.66
CA VAL A 409 17.95 -2.26 4.03
C VAL A 409 19.27 -2.98 3.67
N ALA A 410 19.37 -4.28 3.97
CA ALA A 410 20.56 -5.06 3.67
C ALA A 410 20.79 -5.25 2.16
N GLU A 411 19.77 -5.63 1.41
CA GLU A 411 19.85 -5.88 -0.03
C GLU A 411 20.14 -4.58 -0.83
N LEU A 412 19.57 -3.47 -0.38
CA LEU A 412 19.77 -2.16 -0.99
C LEU A 412 21.05 -1.46 -0.51
N LEU A 413 21.82 -2.08 0.41
CA LEU A 413 23.04 -1.54 1.01
C LEU A 413 22.86 -0.13 1.61
N LEU A 414 21.69 0.12 2.20
CA LEU A 414 21.37 1.42 2.79
C LEU A 414 21.98 1.55 4.19
N SER A 415 22.53 2.72 4.49
CA SER A 415 23.11 3.05 5.79
C SER A 415 23.00 4.54 6.09
N GLY A 416 23.37 4.94 7.32
CA GLY A 416 23.38 6.33 7.75
C GLY A 416 22.31 6.66 8.81
N PRO A 417 22.28 7.92 9.29
CA PRO A 417 21.46 8.32 10.44
C PRO A 417 19.95 8.12 10.23
N LEU A 418 19.46 8.38 9.01
CA LEU A 418 18.05 8.22 8.63
C LEU A 418 17.61 6.75 8.74
N ILE A 419 18.37 5.84 8.12
CA ILE A 419 18.10 4.39 8.17
C ILE A 419 18.14 3.87 9.61
N GLU A 420 19.09 4.35 10.41
CA GLU A 420 19.21 3.96 11.81
C GLU A 420 18.05 4.51 12.67
N ASP A 421 17.48 5.68 12.35
CA ASP A 421 16.24 6.14 12.98
C ASP A 421 15.01 5.33 12.54
N LEU A 422 14.90 4.99 11.26
CA LEU A 422 13.83 4.12 10.75
C LEU A 422 13.89 2.74 11.40
N ARG A 423 15.10 2.17 11.57
CA ARG A 423 15.32 0.90 12.28
C ARG A 423 14.88 0.99 13.73
N ARG A 424 15.29 2.03 14.48
CA ARG A 424 14.81 2.26 15.85
C ARG A 424 13.30 2.37 15.92
N ARG A 425 12.69 3.11 14.97
CA ARG A 425 11.24 3.25 14.86
C ARG A 425 10.56 1.89 14.68
N MET A 426 11.01 1.10 13.70
CA MET A 426 10.49 -0.26 13.40
C MET A 426 10.59 -1.20 14.61
N HIS A 427 11.76 -1.27 15.26
CA HIS A 427 11.93 -2.08 16.46
C HIS A 427 11.02 -1.62 17.61
N ARG A 428 10.91 -0.30 17.82
CA ARG A 428 10.00 0.25 18.84
C ARG A 428 8.54 -0.11 18.53
N GLY A 429 8.11 0.04 17.28
CA GLY A 429 6.78 -0.37 16.81
C GLY A 429 6.51 -1.84 17.12
N ARG A 430 7.43 -2.73 16.74
CA ARG A 430 7.34 -4.18 17.02
C ARG A 430 7.24 -4.47 18.51
N SER A 431 8.05 -3.81 19.34
CA SER A 431 7.98 -3.94 20.80
C SER A 431 6.62 -3.52 21.35
N LEU A 432 6.06 -2.39 20.89
CA LEU A 432 4.72 -1.95 21.31
C LEU A 432 3.62 -2.92 20.86
N SER A 433 3.67 -3.41 19.61
CA SER A 433 2.69 -4.37 19.10
C SER A 433 2.72 -5.69 19.85
N ARG A 434 3.90 -6.19 20.26
CA ARG A 434 4.03 -7.37 21.13
C ARG A 434 3.35 -7.17 22.47
N LEU A 435 3.59 -6.02 23.12
CA LEU A 435 2.92 -5.67 24.38
C LEU A 435 1.39 -5.68 24.20
N ARG A 436 0.86 -4.99 23.19
CA ARG A 436 -0.58 -4.97 22.87
C ARG A 436 -1.18 -6.35 22.58
N ALA A 437 -0.39 -7.23 21.97
CA ALA A 437 -0.79 -8.60 21.70
C ALA A 437 -0.90 -9.47 22.98
N GLY A 438 -0.36 -8.99 24.10
CA GLY A 438 -0.35 -9.67 25.41
C GLY A 438 0.99 -10.32 25.76
N ASP A 439 2.03 -10.13 24.95
CA ASP A 439 3.39 -10.58 25.26
C ASP A 439 4.06 -9.61 26.23
N LEU A 440 3.64 -9.69 27.49
CA LEU A 440 4.07 -8.79 28.55
C LEU A 440 5.28 -9.34 29.29
N PRO A 441 6.33 -8.53 29.52
CA PRO A 441 7.47 -8.96 30.32
C PRO A 441 7.03 -9.23 31.77
N VAL A 442 7.83 -10.02 32.50
CA VAL A 442 7.68 -10.16 33.95
C VAL A 442 8.74 -9.32 34.63
N VAL A 443 8.31 -8.35 35.43
CA VAL A 443 9.17 -7.42 36.17
C VAL A 443 9.26 -7.87 37.63
N ARG A 444 10.46 -7.81 38.21
CA ARG A 444 10.66 -8.04 39.65
C ARG A 444 10.41 -6.75 40.40
N THR A 445 9.48 -6.77 41.35
CA THR A 445 9.18 -5.65 42.25
C THR A 445 9.47 -6.04 43.70
N PRO A 446 10.67 -5.71 44.22
CA PRO A 446 11.02 -5.94 45.61
C PRO A 446 10.06 -5.21 46.57
N GLY A 447 9.70 -5.85 47.68
CA GLY A 447 8.91 -5.24 48.77
C GLY A 447 7.39 -5.21 48.55
N LEU A 448 6.88 -5.71 47.42
CA LEU A 448 5.46 -5.86 47.17
C LEU A 448 5.02 -7.30 47.50
N HIS A 449 4.05 -7.43 48.40
CA HIS A 449 3.40 -8.71 48.67
C HIS A 449 2.44 -9.03 47.52
N LEU A 450 2.74 -10.08 46.77
CA LEU A 450 1.97 -10.55 45.62
C LEU A 450 1.29 -11.87 45.96
N ASP A 451 0.10 -12.11 45.40
CA ASP A 451 -0.48 -13.46 45.43
C ASP A 451 0.44 -14.44 44.67
N PRO A 452 0.43 -15.76 44.99
CA PRO A 452 1.31 -16.74 44.35
C PRO A 452 1.27 -16.78 42.81
N GLU A 453 0.14 -16.42 42.21
CA GLU A 453 -0.07 -16.39 40.75
C GLU A 453 -0.02 -14.98 40.15
N GLU A 454 0.22 -13.97 40.98
CA GLU A 454 0.27 -12.59 40.52
C GLU A 454 1.66 -12.25 39.97
N LYS A 455 1.70 -11.90 38.68
CA LYS A 455 2.92 -11.49 37.98
C LYS A 455 2.83 -10.02 37.64
N VAL A 456 3.88 -9.27 37.96
CA VAL A 456 4.00 -7.85 37.64
C VAL A 456 4.58 -7.70 36.24
N HIS A 457 3.97 -6.83 35.44
CA HIS A 457 4.33 -6.53 34.05
C HIS A 457 4.93 -5.14 33.88
N LEU A 458 4.56 -4.19 34.74
CA LEU A 458 5.18 -2.86 34.84
C LEU A 458 5.30 -2.44 36.31
N ASP A 459 6.38 -1.75 36.63
CA ASP A 459 6.61 -1.05 37.90
C ASP A 459 7.47 0.18 37.60
N LEU A 460 6.84 1.35 37.60
CA LEU A 460 7.47 2.60 37.16
C LEU A 460 6.94 3.82 37.92
N PRO A 461 7.73 4.91 38.01
CA PRO A 461 7.25 6.19 38.53
C PRO A 461 6.13 6.76 37.64
N ALA A 462 5.07 7.26 38.27
CA ALA A 462 3.94 7.89 37.58
C ALA A 462 3.32 9.00 38.43
N ILE A 463 2.66 9.96 37.78
CA ILE A 463 1.87 10.99 38.45
C ILE A 463 0.39 10.71 38.18
N HIS A 464 -0.37 10.41 39.23
CA HIS A 464 -1.80 10.21 39.12
C HIS A 464 -2.51 11.56 38.99
N VAL A 465 -3.26 11.73 37.90
CA VAL A 465 -4.02 12.94 37.57
C VAL A 465 -5.50 12.69 37.86
N ARG A 466 -6.02 13.33 38.91
CA ARG A 466 -7.45 13.26 39.25
C ARG A 466 -8.13 14.57 38.94
N GLN A 467 -9.10 14.53 38.02
CA GLN A 467 -9.92 15.70 37.71
C GLN A 467 -10.88 16.01 38.88
N LEU A 468 -10.77 17.20 39.46
CA LEU A 468 -11.67 17.72 40.49
C LEU A 468 -12.33 19.00 39.98
N ALA A 469 -13.46 19.40 40.58
CA ALA A 469 -14.14 20.65 40.22
C ALA A 469 -13.26 21.91 40.37
N ARG A 470 -12.20 21.85 41.18
CA ARG A 470 -11.24 22.94 41.42
C ARG A 470 -9.99 22.86 40.51
N GLY A 471 -9.97 21.95 39.54
CA GLY A 471 -8.81 21.65 38.71
C GLY A 471 -8.19 20.28 39.05
N PRO A 472 -7.18 19.85 38.27
CA PRO A 472 -6.56 18.54 38.44
C PRO A 472 -5.73 18.48 39.73
N ARG A 473 -5.89 17.41 40.51
CA ARG A 473 -4.99 17.05 41.59
C ARG A 473 -3.95 16.05 41.07
N LEU A 474 -2.68 16.42 41.19
CA LEU A 474 -1.53 15.59 40.84
C LEU A 474 -1.00 14.92 42.10
N THR A 475 -0.81 13.60 42.06
CA THR A 475 -0.11 12.86 43.12
C THR A 475 1.01 12.05 42.52
N GLU A 476 2.24 12.26 42.98
CA GLU A 476 3.40 11.44 42.58
C GLU A 476 3.34 10.07 43.27
N GLY A 477 3.80 9.04 42.56
CA GLY A 477 3.83 7.69 43.08
C GLY A 477 4.39 6.69 42.09
N ARG A 478 4.02 5.43 42.27
CA ARG A 478 4.39 4.31 41.41
C ARG A 478 3.15 3.68 40.80
N LEU A 479 3.21 3.42 39.50
CA LEU A 479 2.23 2.63 38.77
C LEU A 479 2.75 1.20 38.62
N ILE A 480 1.99 0.26 39.17
CA ILE A 480 2.30 -1.17 39.17
C ILE A 480 1.17 -1.88 38.41
N VAL A 481 1.53 -2.61 37.36
CA VAL A 481 0.58 -3.32 36.50
C VAL A 481 0.84 -4.80 36.64
N SER A 482 -0.16 -5.57 37.10
CA SER A 482 -0.07 -7.04 37.18
C SER A 482 -1.06 -7.71 36.24
N ASN A 483 -0.94 -9.04 36.08
CA ASN A 483 -1.94 -9.85 35.39
C ASN A 483 -3.34 -9.81 36.05
N LYS A 484 -3.45 -9.41 37.33
CA LYS A 484 -4.72 -9.35 38.06
C LYS A 484 -5.33 -7.96 38.13
N LYS A 485 -4.51 -6.93 38.36
CA LYS A 485 -4.98 -5.55 38.57
C LYS A 485 -3.89 -4.51 38.34
N LEU A 486 -4.34 -3.28 38.17
CA LEU A 486 -3.50 -2.09 38.23
C LEU A 486 -3.50 -1.54 39.65
N ARG A 487 -2.33 -1.11 40.13
CA ARG A 487 -2.15 -0.41 41.41
C ARG A 487 -1.37 0.88 41.18
N PHE A 488 -1.86 1.96 41.75
CA PHE A 488 -1.10 3.18 41.94
C PHE A 488 -0.84 3.35 43.44
N VAL A 489 0.43 3.61 43.80
CA VAL A 489 0.86 3.84 45.18
C VAL A 489 1.56 5.19 45.23
N GLY A 490 0.88 6.20 45.78
CA GLY A 490 1.42 7.54 46.00
C GLY A 490 1.29 7.97 47.46
N ASP A 491 1.90 9.10 47.81
CA ASP A 491 1.88 9.60 49.18
C ASP A 491 0.46 9.96 49.63
N GLY A 492 -0.02 9.28 50.67
CA GLY A 492 -1.38 9.41 51.21
C GLY A 492 -2.52 8.95 50.29
N THR A 493 -2.25 8.43 49.08
CA THR A 493 -3.29 7.95 48.17
C THR A 493 -2.86 6.69 47.41
N GLY A 494 -3.67 5.63 47.51
CA GLY A 494 -3.55 4.43 46.68
C GLY A 494 -4.80 4.23 45.84
N VAL A 495 -4.64 3.75 44.61
CA VAL A 495 -5.75 3.33 43.75
C VAL A 495 -5.47 1.90 43.30
N GLU A 496 -6.41 1.00 43.56
CA GLU A 496 -6.41 -0.33 42.95
C GLU A 496 -7.58 -0.43 41.96
N LEU A 497 -7.28 -0.87 40.74
CA LEU A 497 -8.26 -1.03 39.68
C LEU A 497 -8.15 -2.45 39.09
N PRO A 498 -9.11 -3.35 39.39
CA PRO A 498 -9.15 -4.67 38.75
C PRO A 498 -9.46 -4.52 37.26
N TRP A 499 -8.89 -5.41 36.43
CA TRP A 499 -9.07 -5.35 34.98
C TRP A 499 -10.54 -5.46 34.54
N SER A 500 -11.38 -6.14 35.31
CA SER A 500 -12.83 -6.25 35.07
C SER A 500 -13.57 -4.91 35.08
N ARG A 501 -12.97 -3.85 35.65
CA ARG A 501 -13.54 -2.49 35.65
C ARG A 501 -12.99 -1.60 34.54
N VAL A 502 -11.92 -2.00 33.86
CA VAL A 502 -11.29 -1.21 32.81
C VAL A 502 -11.97 -1.47 31.47
N VAL A 503 -12.45 -0.40 30.84
CA VAL A 503 -13.14 -0.45 29.55
C VAL A 503 -12.14 -0.31 28.42
N SER A 504 -11.37 0.77 28.43
CA SER A 504 -10.39 1.13 27.41
C SER A 504 -9.18 1.84 28.01
N VAL A 505 -8.10 1.87 27.24
CA VAL A 505 -6.86 2.61 27.53
C VAL A 505 -6.55 3.44 26.29
N HIS A 506 -6.16 4.70 26.47
CA HIS A 506 -5.72 5.58 25.39
C HIS A 506 -4.68 6.56 25.92
N THR A 507 -3.94 7.20 25.01
CA THR A 507 -2.94 8.22 25.34
C THR A 507 -3.47 9.61 24.99
N GLU A 508 -3.23 10.56 25.88
CA GLU A 508 -3.47 11.99 25.67
C GLU A 508 -2.18 12.72 26.05
N GLN A 509 -1.42 13.18 25.05
CA GLN A 509 -0.11 13.81 25.23
C GLN A 509 0.85 12.91 26.05
N ASN A 510 1.18 13.30 27.29
CA ASN A 510 2.06 12.55 28.19
C ASN A 510 1.28 11.72 29.23
N THR A 511 -0.04 11.64 29.11
CA THR A 511 -0.92 10.98 30.07
C THR A 511 -1.55 9.73 29.45
N VAL A 512 -1.47 8.61 30.17
CA VAL A 512 -2.23 7.40 29.85
C VAL A 512 -3.55 7.45 30.59
N VAL A 513 -4.65 7.41 29.85
CA VAL A 513 -6.02 7.51 30.38
C VAL A 513 -6.69 6.15 30.28
N LEU A 514 -7.15 5.63 31.41
CA LEU A 514 -7.95 4.41 31.49
C LEU A 514 -9.40 4.78 31.73
N ALA A 515 -10.32 4.41 30.83
CA ALA A 515 -11.75 4.51 31.11
C ALA A 515 -12.21 3.31 31.94
N ALA A 516 -13.06 3.54 32.94
CA ALA A 516 -13.59 2.49 33.80
C ALA A 516 -15.12 2.53 33.89
N THR A 517 -15.75 1.38 34.15
CA THR A 517 -17.23 1.25 34.25
C THR A 517 -17.84 1.96 35.46
N SER A 518 -17.02 2.51 36.37
CA SER A 518 -17.51 3.09 37.62
C SER A 518 -17.97 4.54 37.46
N ALA A 519 -18.98 4.93 38.25
CA ALA A 519 -19.51 6.30 38.30
C ALA A 519 -18.45 7.38 38.68
N ARG A 520 -17.29 6.99 39.21
CA ARG A 520 -16.18 7.90 39.54
C ARG A 520 -15.20 8.14 38.39
N GLY A 521 -15.51 7.63 37.19
CA GLY A 521 -14.70 7.84 36.00
C GLY A 521 -13.41 7.03 36.02
N GLY A 522 -12.65 7.20 34.95
CA GLY A 522 -11.36 6.56 34.71
C GLY A 522 -10.22 7.01 35.64
N ALA A 523 -8.99 6.64 35.29
CA ALA A 523 -7.77 7.14 35.92
C ALA A 523 -6.80 7.65 34.84
N GLY A 524 -6.13 8.77 35.11
CA GLY A 524 -5.07 9.33 34.25
C GLY A 524 -3.72 9.23 34.93
N PHE A 525 -2.69 8.80 34.21
CA PHE A 525 -1.32 8.71 34.71
C PHE A 525 -0.33 9.39 33.76
N THR A 526 0.33 10.44 34.22
CA THR A 526 1.46 11.02 33.49
C THR A 526 2.70 10.15 33.72
N VAL A 527 3.37 9.78 32.62
CA VAL A 527 4.52 8.85 32.61
C VAL A 527 5.56 9.31 31.58
N ASN A 528 6.78 8.79 31.68
CA ASN A 528 7.87 9.16 30.76
C ASN A 528 7.67 8.63 29.34
N ASP A 529 7.12 7.42 29.18
CA ASP A 529 6.81 6.80 27.89
C ASP A 529 5.33 6.36 27.87
N PRO A 530 4.40 7.26 27.50
CA PRO A 530 2.97 6.97 27.52
C PRO A 530 2.58 5.86 26.54
N ASP A 531 3.23 5.75 25.38
CA ASP A 531 2.91 4.70 24.41
C ASP A 531 3.30 3.31 24.92
N HIS A 532 4.47 3.19 25.55
CA HIS A 532 4.92 1.93 26.14
C HIS A 532 3.97 1.48 27.26
N VAL A 533 3.61 2.41 28.15
CA VAL A 533 2.69 2.13 29.25
C VAL A 533 1.30 1.79 28.73
N ALA A 534 0.76 2.55 27.77
CA ALA A 534 -0.53 2.26 27.16
C ALA A 534 -0.53 0.89 26.47
N ALA A 535 0.49 0.56 25.67
CA ALA A 535 0.61 -0.73 25.01
C ALA A 535 0.64 -1.90 26.00
N ALA A 536 1.36 -1.77 27.11
CA ALA A 536 1.40 -2.78 28.16
C ALA A 536 0.07 -2.90 28.92
N LEU A 537 -0.62 -1.79 29.18
CA LEU A 537 -1.94 -1.79 29.80
C LEU A 537 -3.02 -2.40 28.88
N GLU A 538 -2.99 -2.07 27.59
CA GLU A 538 -3.84 -2.66 26.54
C GLU A 538 -3.60 -4.17 26.45
N GLY A 539 -2.34 -4.61 26.45
CA GLY A 539 -1.96 -6.00 26.51
C GLY A 539 -2.48 -6.72 27.74
N ALA A 540 -2.31 -6.12 28.92
CA ALA A 540 -2.78 -6.71 30.18
C ALA A 540 -4.30 -6.79 30.24
N LEU A 541 -4.99 -5.76 29.74
CA LEU A 541 -6.44 -5.75 29.58
C LEU A 541 -6.92 -6.83 28.60
N ARG A 542 -6.22 -7.01 27.46
CA ARG A 542 -6.51 -8.05 26.47
C ARG A 542 -6.35 -9.44 27.08
N VAL A 543 -5.25 -9.70 27.78
CA VAL A 543 -5.01 -10.98 28.48
C VAL A 543 -6.07 -11.23 29.54
N ALA A 544 -6.42 -10.22 30.34
CA ALA A 544 -7.46 -10.34 31.36
C ALA A 544 -8.87 -10.55 30.76
N LYS A 545 -9.22 -9.88 29.66
CA LYS A 545 -10.51 -10.05 28.97
C LYS A 545 -10.63 -11.39 28.23
N ARG A 546 -9.52 -11.92 27.66
CA ARG A 546 -9.48 -13.26 27.05
C ARG A 546 -9.87 -14.37 28.04
N LEU A 547 -9.73 -14.14 29.34
CA LEU A 547 -10.18 -15.07 30.38
C LEU A 547 -11.69 -14.97 30.70
N VAL A 548 -12.44 -14.05 30.07
CA VAL A 548 -13.85 -13.78 30.42
C VAL A 548 -14.79 -13.69 29.21
N LEU A 549 -14.38 -13.31 27.99
CA LEU A 549 -15.29 -13.15 26.83
C LEU A 549 -14.63 -13.42 25.44
N THR A 550 -15.45 -13.96 24.53
CA THR A 550 -15.25 -14.33 23.10
C THR A 550 -14.54 -13.24 22.25
N PRO A 551 -13.62 -13.59 21.32
CA PRO A 551 -12.90 -12.61 20.51
C PRO A 551 -13.81 -12.03 19.41
N GLY A 552 -13.90 -10.70 19.29
CA GLY A 552 -14.82 -10.13 18.29
C GLY A 552 -14.73 -8.65 17.95
N GLN A 553 -13.70 -7.91 18.35
CA GLN A 553 -13.54 -6.53 17.88
C GLN A 553 -12.06 -6.25 17.62
N ARG A 554 -11.65 -6.42 16.36
CA ARG A 554 -10.37 -5.92 15.86
C ARG A 554 -10.45 -4.39 15.79
N ASP A 555 -9.33 -3.78 16.11
CA ASP A 555 -9.14 -2.32 16.24
C ASP A 555 -9.54 -1.61 14.95
N THR A 556 -10.36 -0.56 15.04
CA THR A 556 -10.86 0.24 13.90
C THR A 556 -9.76 1.09 13.23
N ARG A 557 -8.51 0.91 13.65
CA ARG A 557 -7.33 1.60 13.15
C ARG A 557 -6.70 0.94 11.92
N SER A 558 -7.08 -0.29 11.58
CA SER A 558 -6.46 -0.97 10.43
C SER A 558 -6.78 -0.23 9.13
N ILE A 559 -5.75 0.27 8.46
CA ILE A 559 -5.85 0.92 7.14
C ILE A 559 -5.62 -0.16 6.08
N PRO A 560 -6.57 -0.46 5.18
CA PRO A 560 -6.35 -1.41 4.09
C PRO A 560 -5.15 -1.00 3.21
N GLN A 561 -4.36 -1.98 2.74
CA GLN A 561 -3.15 -1.74 1.93
C GLN A 561 -3.42 -0.89 0.67
N GLU A 562 -4.61 -1.05 0.09
CA GLU A 562 -5.07 -0.26 -1.06
C GLU A 562 -5.33 1.19 -0.71
N VAL A 563 -5.94 1.47 0.45
CA VAL A 563 -6.11 2.83 0.97
C VAL A 563 -4.74 3.46 1.25
N LYS A 564 -3.79 2.72 1.85
CA LYS A 564 -2.40 3.18 2.03
C LYS A 564 -1.77 3.54 0.67
N ALA A 565 -1.97 2.71 -0.36
CA ALA A 565 -1.45 2.94 -1.70
C ALA A 565 -2.08 4.14 -2.41
N GLU A 566 -3.40 4.29 -2.30
CA GLU A 566 -4.16 5.40 -2.89
C GLU A 566 -3.74 6.74 -2.29
N VAL A 567 -3.75 6.85 -0.96
CA VAL A 567 -3.33 8.07 -0.25
C VAL A 567 -1.87 8.40 -0.57
N TRP A 568 -0.99 7.39 -0.64
CA TRP A 568 0.40 7.61 -1.02
C TRP A 568 0.58 8.11 -2.45
N GLN A 569 -0.20 7.60 -3.40
CA GLN A 569 -0.17 8.10 -4.78
C GLN A 569 -0.76 9.50 -4.88
N ARG A 570 -1.89 9.75 -4.21
CA ARG A 570 -2.57 11.04 -4.17
C ARG A 570 -1.67 12.14 -3.61
N ASP A 571 -1.00 11.86 -2.49
CA ASP A 571 -0.15 12.83 -1.79
C ASP A 571 1.30 12.85 -2.32
N GLY A 572 1.58 12.09 -3.40
CA GLY A 572 2.89 12.06 -4.04
C GLY A 572 4.01 11.50 -3.17
N GLY A 573 3.68 10.76 -2.10
CA GLY A 573 4.64 10.30 -1.10
C GLY A 573 5.38 11.44 -0.42
N LYS A 574 4.69 12.55 -0.13
CA LYS A 574 5.22 13.73 0.55
C LYS A 574 4.24 14.21 1.61
N CYS A 575 4.76 14.92 2.60
CA CYS A 575 3.95 15.61 3.59
C CYS A 575 3.05 16.64 2.88
N VAL A 576 1.74 16.57 3.05
CA VAL A 576 0.81 17.52 2.42
C VAL A 576 0.91 18.94 3.01
N GLU A 577 1.46 19.08 4.22
CA GLU A 577 1.61 20.37 4.90
C GLU A 577 2.91 21.10 4.53
N CYS A 578 4.04 20.37 4.44
CA CYS A 578 5.36 20.99 4.25
C CYS A 578 6.14 20.48 3.03
N GLY A 579 5.65 19.45 2.33
CA GLY A 579 6.32 18.87 1.17
C GLY A 579 7.53 17.97 1.47
N ASP A 580 7.93 17.80 2.75
CA ASP A 580 9.01 16.89 3.15
C ASP A 580 8.70 15.46 2.68
N SER A 581 9.71 14.74 2.21
CA SER A 581 9.61 13.36 1.76
C SER A 581 10.04 12.35 2.82
N HIS A 582 10.59 12.80 3.95
CA HIS A 582 11.15 11.93 4.98
C HIS A 582 10.24 11.78 6.20
N TYR A 583 10.40 10.67 6.92
CA TYR A 583 9.67 10.40 8.17
C TYR A 583 8.13 10.51 8.06
N LEU A 584 7.59 10.04 6.95
CA LEU A 584 6.17 10.12 6.62
C LEU A 584 5.32 9.16 7.48
N GLU A 585 4.09 9.58 7.76
CA GLU A 585 3.08 8.87 8.55
C GLU A 585 1.70 9.10 7.90
N PHE A 586 0.82 8.09 7.94
CA PHE A 586 -0.59 8.28 7.63
C PHE A 586 -1.27 8.90 8.84
N ASP A 587 -1.97 10.02 8.63
CA ASP A 587 -2.75 10.73 9.64
C ASP A 587 -4.21 10.84 9.20
N HIS A 588 -5.14 10.75 10.14
CA HIS A 588 -6.55 11.01 9.88
C HIS A 588 -6.82 12.52 9.98
N ILE A 589 -7.33 13.12 8.90
CA ILE A 589 -7.75 14.53 8.86
C ILE A 589 -8.73 14.79 10.00
N ILE A 590 -9.85 14.04 10.03
CA ILE A 590 -10.74 13.93 11.18
C ILE A 590 -10.23 12.76 12.03
N PRO A 591 -9.75 12.99 13.27
CA PRO A 591 -9.23 11.91 14.10
C PRO A 591 -10.26 10.81 14.34
N LEU A 592 -9.81 9.54 14.39
CA LEU A 592 -10.66 8.39 14.74
C LEU A 592 -11.42 8.60 16.07
N SER A 593 -10.80 9.27 17.05
CA SER A 593 -11.44 9.60 18.34
C SER A 593 -12.64 10.52 18.22
N ARG A 594 -12.79 11.22 17.07
CA ARG A 594 -13.92 12.10 16.73
C ARG A 594 -14.84 11.48 15.66
N GLY A 595 -14.71 10.17 15.41
CA GLY A 595 -15.54 9.46 14.44
C GLY A 595 -15.06 9.59 12.99
N GLY A 596 -13.81 10.01 12.77
CA GLY A 596 -13.23 9.98 11.43
C GLY A 596 -13.21 8.56 10.85
N ALA A 597 -13.48 8.43 9.56
CA ALA A 597 -13.42 7.16 8.87
C ALA A 597 -11.97 6.83 8.46
N THR A 598 -11.61 5.54 8.40
CA THR A 598 -10.38 5.08 7.77
C THR A 598 -10.60 4.93 6.27
N SER A 599 -10.61 6.05 5.55
CA SER A 599 -10.80 6.11 4.10
C SER A 599 -9.72 6.97 3.45
N ALA A 600 -9.50 6.81 2.15
CA ALA A 600 -8.53 7.63 1.44
C ALA A 600 -8.86 9.13 1.57
N ALA A 601 -10.15 9.49 1.52
CA ALA A 601 -10.62 10.87 1.69
C ALA A 601 -10.32 11.48 3.06
N ASN A 602 -10.28 10.68 4.13
CA ASN A 602 -10.02 11.16 5.49
C ASN A 602 -8.59 10.88 5.97
N LEU A 603 -7.75 10.27 5.15
CA LEU A 603 -6.34 10.04 5.45
C LEU A 603 -5.47 11.01 4.64
N GLN A 604 -4.32 11.36 5.19
CA GLN A 604 -3.30 12.19 4.56
C GLN A 604 -1.90 11.73 4.96
N ILE A 605 -0.90 12.04 4.14
CA ILE A 605 0.51 11.85 4.49
C ILE A 605 1.04 13.11 5.17
N LEU A 606 1.56 12.96 6.38
CA LEU A 606 2.28 14.00 7.11
C LEU A 606 3.67 13.50 7.49
N CYS A 607 4.68 14.39 7.49
CA CYS A 607 5.92 14.09 8.19
C CYS A 607 5.71 14.12 9.70
N ARG A 608 6.55 13.42 10.46
CA ARG A 608 6.44 13.32 11.92
C ARG A 608 6.32 14.68 12.64
N SER A 609 7.00 15.72 12.17
CA SER A 609 6.93 17.07 12.78
C SER A 609 5.55 17.71 12.57
N CYS A 610 5.03 17.69 11.34
CA CYS A 610 3.69 18.19 11.02
C CYS A 610 2.60 17.37 11.71
N ASN A 611 2.71 16.03 11.72
CA ASN A 611 1.75 15.16 12.41
C ASN A 611 1.71 15.47 13.92
N ARG A 612 2.88 15.61 14.54
CA ARG A 612 2.99 16.01 15.95
C ARG A 612 2.44 17.41 16.20
N ALA A 613 2.63 18.34 15.27
CA ALA A 613 2.10 19.69 15.36
C ALA A 613 0.57 19.70 15.23
N LYS A 614 -0.03 18.92 14.33
CA LYS A 614 -1.49 18.78 14.22
C LYS A 614 -2.08 18.15 15.47
N GLY A 615 -1.59 16.97 15.85
CA GLY A 615 -2.16 16.18 16.96
C GLY A 615 -3.64 15.86 16.71
N ALA A 616 -4.47 15.93 17.74
CA ALA A 616 -5.93 15.74 17.62
C ALA A 616 -6.72 17.03 17.29
N ARG A 617 -6.03 18.07 16.81
CA ARG A 617 -6.68 19.32 16.35
C ARG A 617 -7.26 19.08 14.95
N ILE A 618 -8.43 19.68 14.71
CA ILE A 618 -9.04 19.82 13.38
C ILE A 618 -8.60 21.16 12.83
#